data_AF-A0A8S3Z8N0-F1
#
_entry.id   AF-A0A8S3Z8N0-F1
#
_cell.length_a   1.000
_cell.length_b   1.000
_cell.length_c   1.000
_cell.angle_alpha   90.00
_cell.angle_beta   90.00
_cell.angle_gamma   90.00
#
_symmetry.space_group_name_H-M   'P 1'
#
loop_
_entity.id
_entity.type
_entity.pdbx_description
1 polymer ?
#
loop_
_entity_poly.entity_id
_entity_poly.type
_entity_poly.pdbx_seq_one_letter_code
_entity_poly.pdbx_strand_id
1 'polypeptide(L)'
;TLLSDRCKKGHFAVGVTHGACDLSTGTWTIDPPVCVDKECPELSPPTHGVVNIENSGGLANIVCRQGYFLLGDSTLVCEDGRWRGVMPLCAGTAQPNEKTKSRKTPEQVETKGLWSDFHSLTESDDTCYYHQISPPEILHAVVGTKFSRIEVRQRYVMVATYTCVFGFTLRNSSNSQLFCKNMIWSAPAWPECIQKDNPCETDNGGCHHYCTPTGDQAHSCSCYDGYSLAGDARTCVDADECAINNGDCQQECLNTEGSYLCMCNDGFIPKGSICL
;
A
#
# COMPACT_ATOMS: atom_id res chain seq x y z
N THR A 1 -9.51 -23.67 -37.24
CA THR A 1 -8.23 -24.41 -37.37
C THR A 1 -7.43 -24.23 -36.11
N LEU A 2 -6.75 -25.26 -35.63
CA LEU A 2 -5.82 -25.15 -34.50
C LEU A 2 -4.62 -24.28 -34.93
N LEU A 3 -4.50 -23.10 -34.34
CA LEU A 3 -3.37 -22.20 -34.56
C LEU A 3 -2.12 -22.66 -33.80
N SER A 4 -2.24 -23.62 -32.89
CA SER A 4 -1.12 -24.28 -32.19
C SER A 4 -0.14 -24.97 -33.16
N ASP A 5 -0.64 -25.43 -34.30
CA ASP A 5 0.17 -26.13 -35.32
C ASP A 5 1.11 -25.17 -36.09
N ARG A 6 1.00 -23.85 -35.85
CA ARG A 6 1.95 -22.86 -36.36
C ARG A 6 3.27 -22.88 -35.60
N CYS A 7 3.31 -23.42 -34.40
CA CYS A 7 4.55 -23.54 -33.65
C CYS A 7 5.40 -24.69 -34.21
N LYS A 8 6.69 -24.42 -34.41
CA LYS A 8 7.64 -25.43 -34.86
C LYS A 8 7.66 -26.59 -33.86
N LYS A 9 7.89 -27.80 -34.35
CA LYS A 9 7.98 -29.01 -33.52
C LYS A 9 8.97 -28.79 -32.35
N GLY A 10 8.48 -28.93 -31.12
CA GLY A 10 9.25 -28.68 -29.89
C GLY A 10 9.06 -27.30 -29.24
N HIS A 11 8.18 -26.45 -29.78
CA HIS A 11 7.80 -25.16 -29.20
C HIS A 11 6.31 -25.20 -28.81
N PHE A 12 5.94 -24.48 -27.77
CA PHE A 12 4.61 -24.44 -27.20
C PHE A 12 3.87 -23.17 -27.61
N ALA A 13 2.58 -23.30 -27.91
CA ALA A 13 1.74 -22.16 -28.30
C ALA A 13 1.15 -21.50 -27.06
N VAL A 14 1.58 -20.28 -26.75
CA VAL A 14 1.05 -19.43 -25.67
C VAL A 14 0.21 -18.32 -26.30
N GLY A 15 -1.06 -18.22 -25.93
CA GLY A 15 -2.04 -17.35 -26.57
C GLY A 15 -3.28 -18.10 -27.07
N VAL A 16 -4.14 -17.43 -27.82
CA VAL A 16 -5.39 -18.04 -28.30
C VAL A 16 -5.07 -19.04 -29.43
N THR A 17 -5.26 -20.33 -29.16
CA THR A 17 -4.93 -21.41 -30.09
C THR A 17 -6.06 -21.75 -31.07
N HIS A 18 -7.21 -21.06 -30.97
CA HIS A 18 -8.40 -21.31 -31.77
C HIS A 18 -8.96 -20.00 -32.32
N GLY A 19 -8.96 -19.85 -33.65
CA GLY A 19 -9.52 -18.68 -34.33
C GLY A 19 -10.41 -19.06 -35.51
N ALA A 20 -11.17 -18.09 -36.02
CA ALA A 20 -11.87 -18.17 -37.30
C ALA A 20 -11.03 -17.46 -38.37
N CYS A 21 -11.03 -17.99 -39.59
CA CYS A 21 -10.37 -17.35 -40.73
C CYS A 21 -11.45 -16.67 -41.58
N ASP A 22 -11.30 -15.37 -41.83
CA ASP A 22 -12.14 -14.68 -42.81
C ASP A 22 -11.71 -15.12 -44.21
N LEU A 23 -12.61 -15.83 -44.90
CA LEU A 23 -12.36 -16.41 -46.21
C LEU A 23 -12.32 -15.37 -47.34
N SER A 24 -12.77 -14.13 -47.09
CA SER A 24 -12.78 -13.04 -48.07
C SER A 24 -11.46 -12.28 -48.10
N THR A 25 -10.83 -12.10 -46.94
CA THR A 25 -9.56 -11.37 -46.79
C THR A 25 -8.36 -12.29 -46.58
N GLY A 26 -8.59 -13.56 -46.21
CA GLY A 26 -7.55 -14.52 -45.85
C GLY A 26 -6.90 -14.24 -44.49
N THR A 27 -7.49 -13.37 -43.67
CA THR A 27 -6.95 -12.97 -42.35
C THR A 27 -7.68 -13.66 -41.21
N TRP A 28 -6.96 -13.97 -40.13
CA TRP A 28 -7.55 -14.53 -38.91
C TRP A 28 -8.26 -13.44 -38.11
N THR A 29 -9.37 -13.80 -37.46
CA THR A 29 -10.13 -12.89 -36.58
C THR A 29 -9.41 -12.57 -35.27
N ILE A 30 -8.30 -13.26 -34.99
CA ILE A 30 -7.48 -13.13 -33.79
C ILE A 30 -6.00 -13.23 -34.17
N ASP A 31 -5.16 -12.64 -33.34
CA ASP A 31 -3.71 -12.76 -33.49
C ASP A 31 -3.24 -14.20 -33.20
N PRO A 32 -2.26 -14.72 -33.96
CA PRO A 32 -1.73 -16.06 -33.76
C PRO A 32 -1.03 -16.20 -32.40
N PRO A 33 -1.01 -17.40 -31.79
CA PRO A 33 -0.34 -17.62 -30.52
C PRO A 33 1.16 -17.42 -30.66
N VAL A 34 1.79 -16.92 -29.59
CA VAL A 34 3.23 -16.76 -29.46
C VAL A 34 3.84 -18.12 -29.20
N CYS A 35 4.81 -18.53 -30.03
CA CYS A 35 5.51 -19.80 -29.85
C CYS A 35 6.69 -19.61 -28.90
N VAL A 36 6.67 -20.33 -27.78
CA VAL A 36 7.73 -20.28 -26.75
C VAL A 36 8.47 -21.61 -26.65
N ASP A 37 9.74 -21.55 -26.26
CA ASP A 37 10.61 -22.74 -26.17
C ASP A 37 10.33 -23.60 -24.92
N LYS A 38 9.62 -23.05 -23.92
CA LYS A 38 9.30 -23.70 -22.64
C LYS A 38 7.92 -23.28 -22.15
N GLU A 39 7.09 -24.24 -21.75
CA GLU A 39 5.86 -23.96 -21.00
C GLU A 39 6.22 -23.31 -19.66
N CYS A 40 5.37 -22.37 -19.21
CA CYS A 40 5.53 -21.81 -17.88
C CYS A 40 5.26 -22.88 -16.81
N PRO A 41 6.05 -22.88 -15.72
CA PRO A 41 5.85 -23.83 -14.64
C PRO A 41 4.49 -23.63 -13.97
N GLU A 42 3.94 -24.71 -13.41
CA GLU A 42 2.73 -24.66 -12.62
C GLU A 42 2.91 -23.71 -11.43
N LEU A 43 1.92 -22.85 -11.18
CA LEU A 43 1.94 -21.90 -10.09
C LEU A 43 1.28 -22.50 -8.85
N SER A 44 2.01 -22.49 -7.73
CA SER A 44 1.42 -22.75 -6.41
C SER A 44 0.59 -21.55 -5.97
N PRO A 45 -0.70 -21.70 -5.64
CA PRO A 45 -1.52 -20.58 -5.18
C PRO A 45 -0.99 -19.95 -3.89
N PRO A 46 -1.17 -18.62 -3.70
CA PRO A 46 -0.79 -17.99 -2.44
C PRO A 46 -1.73 -18.47 -1.33
N THR A 47 -1.31 -18.33 -0.07
CA THR A 47 -2.13 -18.71 1.09
C THR A 47 -3.48 -17.99 1.01
N HIS A 48 -4.59 -18.73 1.12
CA HIS A 48 -5.96 -18.22 0.95
C HIS A 48 -6.28 -17.64 -0.45
N GLY A 49 -5.43 -17.88 -1.44
CA GLY A 49 -5.66 -17.53 -2.84
C GLY A 49 -5.99 -18.73 -3.72
N VAL A 50 -6.37 -18.43 -4.96
CA VAL A 50 -6.59 -19.33 -6.07
C VAL A 50 -5.94 -18.72 -7.31
N VAL A 51 -5.27 -19.54 -8.11
CA VAL A 51 -4.66 -19.13 -9.38
C VAL A 51 -5.49 -19.70 -10.51
N ASN A 52 -5.98 -18.83 -11.38
CA ASN A 52 -6.72 -19.19 -12.59
C ASN A 52 -5.84 -18.88 -13.79
N ILE A 53 -5.25 -19.91 -14.39
CA ILE A 53 -4.48 -19.76 -15.62
C ILE A 53 -5.46 -19.73 -16.79
N GLU A 54 -5.41 -18.69 -17.62
CA GLU A 54 -6.25 -18.62 -18.80
C GLU A 54 -5.97 -19.78 -19.76
N ASN A 55 -6.96 -20.18 -20.57
CA ASN A 55 -6.80 -21.24 -21.57
C ASN A 55 -5.67 -20.97 -22.59
N SER A 56 -5.21 -19.73 -22.67
CA SER A 56 -4.07 -19.27 -23.46
C SER A 56 -2.71 -19.63 -22.85
N GLY A 57 -2.65 -20.00 -21.56
CA GLY A 57 -1.41 -20.30 -20.82
C GLY A 57 -0.50 -19.09 -20.57
N GLY A 58 -0.85 -17.92 -21.11
CA GLY A 58 -0.02 -16.71 -21.09
C GLY A 58 -0.29 -15.76 -19.92
N LEU A 59 -1.47 -15.89 -19.31
CA LEU A 59 -1.93 -15.02 -18.23
C LEU A 59 -2.46 -15.87 -17.08
N ALA A 60 -2.02 -15.55 -15.87
CA ALA A 60 -2.55 -16.12 -14.64
C ALA A 60 -3.24 -15.00 -13.85
N ASN A 61 -4.52 -15.19 -13.55
CA ASN A 61 -5.29 -14.32 -12.69
C ASN A 61 -5.37 -14.91 -11.28
N ILE A 62 -5.01 -14.11 -10.28
CA ILE A 62 -4.99 -14.51 -8.88
C ILE A 62 -6.18 -13.88 -8.17
N VAL A 63 -6.95 -14.72 -7.48
CA VAL A 63 -8.15 -14.32 -6.75
C VAL A 63 -8.07 -14.82 -5.31
N CYS A 64 -8.47 -13.99 -4.36
CA CYS A 64 -8.55 -14.39 -2.95
C CYS A 64 -9.86 -15.10 -2.64
N ARG A 65 -9.79 -16.08 -1.73
CA ARG A 65 -10.97 -16.76 -1.20
C ARG A 65 -11.80 -15.78 -0.37
N GLN A 66 -13.08 -16.10 -0.21
CA GLN A 66 -14.03 -15.25 0.53
C GLN A 66 -13.50 -14.91 1.94
N GLY A 67 -13.57 -13.62 2.31
CA GLY A 67 -13.04 -13.10 3.58
C GLY A 67 -11.58 -12.61 3.53
N TYR A 68 -10.93 -12.72 2.37
CA TYR A 68 -9.56 -12.23 2.14
C TYR A 68 -9.54 -11.22 1.00
N PHE A 69 -8.68 -10.21 1.15
CA PHE A 69 -8.48 -9.11 0.20
C PHE A 69 -7.14 -9.28 -0.51
N LEU A 70 -7.12 -9.00 -1.81
CA LEU A 70 -5.92 -9.10 -2.64
C LEU A 70 -5.03 -7.88 -2.47
N LEU A 71 -3.77 -8.10 -2.11
CA LEU A 71 -2.73 -7.08 -1.98
C LEU A 71 -1.66 -7.32 -3.05
N GLY A 72 -1.63 -6.45 -4.06
CA GLY A 72 -0.71 -6.51 -5.19
C GLY A 72 -1.42 -6.56 -6.54
N ASP A 73 -0.67 -6.86 -7.60
CA ASP A 73 -1.22 -7.06 -8.94
C ASP A 73 -1.91 -8.43 -9.00
N SER A 74 -3.14 -8.46 -9.52
CA SER A 74 -3.92 -9.69 -9.68
C SER A 74 -3.45 -10.56 -10.84
N THR A 75 -2.49 -10.11 -11.64
CA THR A 75 -2.08 -10.78 -12.88
C THR A 75 -0.59 -11.11 -12.92
N LEU A 76 -0.27 -12.31 -13.39
CA LEU A 76 1.08 -12.70 -13.78
C LEU A 76 1.09 -13.01 -15.28
N VAL A 77 2.15 -12.59 -15.95
CA VAL A 77 2.33 -12.79 -17.40
C VAL A 77 3.42 -13.82 -17.64
N CYS A 78 3.14 -14.83 -18.46
CA CYS A 78 4.13 -15.82 -18.86
C CYS A 78 4.92 -15.29 -20.07
N GLU A 79 6.21 -15.02 -19.87
CA GLU A 79 7.14 -14.62 -20.94
C GLU A 79 8.37 -15.55 -20.91
N ASP A 80 8.73 -16.12 -22.07
CA ASP A 80 9.90 -17.01 -22.23
C ASP A 80 9.98 -18.16 -21.21
N GLY A 81 8.84 -18.76 -20.86
CA GLY A 81 8.76 -19.87 -19.91
C GLY A 81 8.94 -19.45 -18.44
N ARG A 82 8.78 -18.14 -18.13
CA ARG A 82 8.82 -17.62 -16.77
C ARG A 82 7.67 -16.66 -16.49
N TRP A 83 7.01 -16.85 -15.34
CA TRP A 83 6.05 -15.88 -14.83
C TRP A 83 6.74 -14.57 -14.42
N ARG A 84 6.27 -13.48 -14.99
CA ARG A 84 6.63 -12.10 -14.71
C ARG A 84 5.58 -11.47 -13.79
N GLY A 85 6.05 -10.61 -12.90
CA GLY A 85 5.24 -10.03 -11.82
C GLY A 85 5.62 -10.61 -10.47
N VAL A 86 5.01 -10.07 -9.41
CA VAL A 86 5.20 -10.51 -8.03
C VAL A 86 3.91 -11.18 -7.59
N MET A 87 4.01 -12.37 -7.00
CA MET A 87 2.86 -13.11 -6.50
C MET A 87 2.12 -12.28 -5.42
N PRO A 88 0.83 -11.96 -5.57
CA PRO A 88 0.11 -11.13 -4.61
C PRO A 88 -0.24 -11.92 -3.35
N LEU A 89 -0.52 -11.19 -2.26
CA LEU A 89 -0.88 -11.76 -0.97
C LEU A 89 -2.38 -11.61 -0.71
N CYS A 90 -3.01 -12.67 -0.19
CA CYS A 90 -4.39 -12.62 0.28
C CYS A 90 -4.42 -12.40 1.80
N ALA A 91 -4.79 -11.18 2.22
CA ALA A 91 -4.86 -10.80 3.63
C ALA A 91 -6.32 -10.77 4.11
N GLY A 92 -6.61 -11.41 5.25
CA GLY A 92 -7.92 -11.31 5.90
C GLY A 92 -8.00 -10.06 6.80
N THR A 93 -9.21 -9.57 7.05
CA THR A 93 -9.43 -8.63 8.16
C THR A 93 -9.15 -9.37 9.47
N ALA A 94 -8.28 -8.82 10.30
CA ALA A 94 -8.01 -9.37 11.64
C ALA A 94 -9.34 -9.55 12.38
N GLN A 95 -9.79 -10.79 12.53
CA GLN A 95 -10.87 -11.08 13.45
C GLN A 95 -10.33 -10.86 14.87
N PRO A 96 -11.07 -10.20 15.78
CA PRO A 96 -10.55 -9.80 17.10
C PRO A 96 -10.13 -10.96 18.01
N ASN A 97 -10.34 -12.22 17.62
CA ASN A 97 -10.32 -13.36 18.53
C ASN A 97 -9.49 -14.57 18.09
N GLU A 98 -8.59 -14.44 17.14
CA GLU A 98 -7.52 -15.44 17.01
C GLU A 98 -6.23 -14.87 17.58
N LYS A 99 -5.93 -15.27 18.83
CA LYS A 99 -4.57 -15.28 19.34
C LYS A 99 -3.78 -16.24 18.45
N THR A 100 -3.30 -15.75 17.32
CA THR A 100 -2.22 -16.38 16.57
C THR A 100 -1.06 -16.46 17.53
N LYS A 101 -0.86 -17.65 18.10
CA LYS A 101 0.40 -18.02 18.74
C LYS A 101 1.46 -17.70 17.71
N SER A 102 2.21 -16.63 17.97
CA SER A 102 3.40 -16.25 17.24
C SER A 102 4.25 -17.50 17.14
N ARG A 103 4.24 -18.12 15.95
CA ARG A 103 5.15 -19.19 15.62
C ARG A 103 6.52 -18.52 15.72
N LYS A 104 7.24 -18.83 16.80
CA LYS A 104 8.57 -18.30 17.05
C LYS A 104 9.35 -18.40 15.76
N THR A 105 9.72 -17.24 15.21
CA THR A 105 10.75 -17.12 14.20
C THR A 105 11.99 -17.86 14.72
N PRO A 106 12.79 -18.49 13.83
CA PRO A 106 14.04 -19.11 14.21
C PRO A 106 14.82 -18.10 15.05
N GLU A 107 15.31 -18.59 16.20
CA GLU A 107 16.02 -17.88 17.24
C GLU A 107 16.76 -16.64 16.73
N GLN A 108 16.19 -15.47 17.01
CA GLN A 108 16.83 -14.19 16.74
C GLN A 108 18.01 -14.07 17.69
N VAL A 109 19.19 -14.39 17.19
CA VAL A 109 20.43 -14.18 17.91
C VAL A 109 20.61 -12.66 18.04
N GLU A 110 20.19 -12.10 19.18
CA GLU A 110 20.54 -10.74 19.56
C GLU A 110 22.07 -10.67 19.76
N THR A 111 22.80 -10.26 18.73
CA THR A 111 24.25 -10.00 18.84
C THR A 111 24.49 -8.64 19.51
N LYS A 112 23.95 -8.43 20.73
CA LYS A 112 24.35 -7.31 21.59
C LYS A 112 25.79 -7.54 22.04
N GLY A 113 26.75 -7.02 21.26
CA GLY A 113 28.18 -7.01 21.58
C GLY A 113 29.13 -7.42 20.46
N LEU A 114 28.64 -7.94 19.33
CA LEU A 114 29.47 -8.47 18.22
C LEU A 114 29.27 -7.75 16.87
N TRP A 115 28.46 -6.69 16.86
CA TRP A 115 28.11 -5.93 15.65
C TRP A 115 29.33 -5.33 14.93
N SER A 116 30.31 -4.82 15.70
CA SER A 116 31.52 -4.19 15.16
C SER A 116 32.42 -5.16 14.40
N ASP A 117 32.56 -6.40 14.88
CA ASP A 117 33.38 -7.43 14.24
C ASP A 117 32.65 -8.05 13.05
N PHE A 118 31.32 -8.16 13.16
CA PHE A 118 30.48 -8.63 12.07
C PHE A 118 30.50 -7.66 10.88
N HIS A 119 30.58 -6.33 11.06
CA HIS A 119 30.62 -5.37 9.93
C HIS A 119 31.93 -4.58 9.77
N SER A 120 33.05 -5.12 10.22
CA SER A 120 34.35 -4.65 9.75
C SER A 120 34.39 -4.77 8.22
N LEU A 121 34.34 -3.63 7.52
CA LEU A 121 34.35 -3.52 6.05
C LEU A 121 35.74 -3.90 5.51
N THR A 122 36.32 -5.03 5.90
CA THR A 122 37.66 -5.48 5.49
C THR A 122 37.66 -6.04 4.08
N GLU A 123 36.53 -6.55 3.59
CA GLU A 123 36.36 -7.20 2.29
C GLU A 123 34.94 -6.92 1.75
N SER A 124 34.74 -7.11 0.45
CA SER A 124 33.39 -7.08 -0.15
C SER A 124 32.69 -8.41 0.10
N ASP A 125 31.38 -8.40 0.30
CA ASP A 125 30.60 -9.63 0.48
C ASP A 125 29.35 -9.62 -0.41
N ASP A 126 29.32 -10.52 -1.40
CA ASP A 126 28.20 -10.78 -2.30
C ASP A 126 27.61 -12.19 -2.15
N THR A 127 27.90 -12.88 -1.04
CA THR A 127 27.49 -14.27 -0.80
C THR A 127 25.97 -14.44 -0.84
N CYS A 128 25.20 -13.51 -0.27
CA CYS A 128 23.73 -13.56 -0.36
C CYS A 128 23.22 -13.40 -1.79
N TYR A 129 23.92 -12.65 -2.64
CA TYR A 129 23.53 -12.49 -4.04
C TYR A 129 23.79 -13.80 -4.81
N TYR A 130 24.99 -14.36 -4.70
CA TYR A 130 25.37 -15.59 -5.40
C TYR A 130 24.53 -16.79 -4.97
N HIS A 131 24.27 -16.92 -3.66
CA HIS A 131 23.47 -18.01 -3.09
C HIS A 131 21.97 -17.72 -3.05
N GLN A 132 21.52 -16.59 -3.62
CA GLN A 132 20.10 -16.20 -3.68
C GLN A 132 19.42 -16.15 -2.31
N ILE A 133 20.17 -15.76 -1.27
CA ILE A 133 19.67 -15.64 0.11
C ILE A 133 18.88 -14.34 0.23
N SER A 134 17.56 -14.45 0.25
CA SER A 134 16.68 -13.31 0.43
C SER A 134 16.72 -12.79 1.87
N PRO A 135 16.58 -11.48 2.08
CA PRO A 135 16.41 -10.92 3.41
C PRO A 135 15.14 -11.49 4.07
N PRO A 136 15.15 -11.65 5.40
CA PRO A 136 14.06 -12.26 6.14
C PRO A 136 12.76 -11.46 6.06
N GLU A 137 11.61 -12.12 6.20
CA GLU A 137 10.33 -11.43 6.28
C GLU A 137 10.17 -10.74 7.64
N ILE A 138 9.72 -9.48 7.63
CA ILE A 138 9.41 -8.70 8.82
C ILE A 138 7.93 -8.33 8.78
N LEU A 139 7.24 -8.55 9.90
CA LEU A 139 5.80 -8.31 10.00
C LEU A 139 5.48 -6.83 9.67
N HIS A 140 4.49 -6.62 8.79
CA HIS A 140 4.07 -5.30 8.31
C HIS A 140 5.16 -4.47 7.62
N ALA A 141 6.23 -5.11 7.14
CA ALA A 141 7.28 -4.48 6.36
C ALA A 141 7.48 -5.18 5.02
N VAL A 142 7.88 -4.40 4.02
CA VAL A 142 8.31 -4.89 2.71
C VAL A 142 9.73 -4.40 2.45
N VAL A 143 10.54 -5.25 1.81
CA VAL A 143 11.82 -4.83 1.23
C VAL A 143 11.51 -4.28 -0.16
N GLY A 144 12.15 -3.17 -0.54
CA GLY A 144 12.01 -2.58 -1.88
C GLY A 144 12.46 -3.50 -3.02
N THR A 145 12.81 -2.94 -4.18
CA THR A 145 13.22 -3.71 -5.38
C THR A 145 14.52 -4.49 -5.19
N LYS A 146 14.45 -5.69 -4.59
CA LYS A 146 15.60 -6.52 -4.18
C LYS A 146 16.57 -5.78 -3.25
N PHE A 147 17.37 -6.54 -2.52
CA PHE A 147 18.46 -5.97 -1.73
C PHE A 147 19.50 -5.36 -2.67
N SER A 148 19.95 -4.15 -2.34
CA SER A 148 20.84 -3.34 -3.15
C SER A 148 22.29 -3.67 -2.85
N ARG A 149 23.12 -3.70 -3.90
CA ARG A 149 24.58 -3.71 -3.77
C ARG A 149 25.06 -2.26 -3.66
N ILE A 150 25.59 -1.88 -2.50
CA ILE A 150 26.11 -0.53 -2.25
C ILE A 150 27.64 -0.59 -2.20
N GLU A 151 28.30 0.32 -2.91
CA GLU A 151 29.76 0.45 -2.87
C GLU A 151 30.17 1.48 -1.81
N VAL A 152 31.10 1.09 -0.92
CA VAL A 152 31.67 1.89 0.14
C VAL A 152 33.19 1.70 0.12
N ARG A 153 33.95 2.76 -0.21
CA ARG A 153 35.43 2.75 -0.25
C ARG A 153 36.01 1.57 -1.06
N GLN A 154 35.52 1.38 -2.30
CA GLN A 154 35.93 0.28 -3.20
C GLN A 154 35.56 -1.13 -2.72
N ARG A 155 34.65 -1.24 -1.75
CA ARG A 155 34.12 -2.51 -1.25
C ARG A 155 32.61 -2.52 -1.37
N TYR A 156 32.01 -3.69 -1.54
CA TYR A 156 30.56 -3.82 -1.72
C TYR A 156 29.90 -4.44 -0.49
N VAL A 157 28.73 -3.92 -0.13
CA VAL A 157 27.86 -4.47 0.90
C VAL A 157 26.47 -4.65 0.32
N MET A 158 25.86 -5.79 0.61
CA MET A 158 24.47 -6.04 0.28
C MET A 158 23.57 -5.50 1.39
N VAL A 159 22.63 -4.63 1.05
CA VAL A 159 21.73 -3.93 1.98
C VAL A 159 20.28 -4.18 1.61
N ALA A 160 19.47 -4.59 2.59
CA ALA A 160 18.03 -4.69 2.47
C ALA A 160 17.38 -3.54 3.26
N THR A 161 16.74 -2.61 2.56
CA THR A 161 15.99 -1.51 3.17
C THR A 161 14.53 -1.89 3.27
N TYR A 162 13.98 -1.85 4.49
CA TYR A 162 12.60 -2.15 4.81
C TYR A 162 11.78 -0.88 4.88
N THR A 163 10.55 -0.96 4.40
CA THR A 163 9.54 0.08 4.49
C THR A 163 8.27 -0.55 5.03
N CYS A 164 7.60 0.12 5.97
CA CYS A 164 6.35 -0.39 6.51
C CYS A 164 5.22 -0.30 5.48
N VAL A 165 4.31 -1.27 5.53
CA VAL A 165 3.09 -1.26 4.70
C VAL A 165 2.13 -0.17 5.16
N PHE A 166 1.12 0.14 4.34
CA PHE A 166 0.11 1.15 4.67
C PHE A 166 -0.51 0.92 6.06
N GLY A 167 -0.63 1.99 6.84
CA GLY A 167 -1.14 1.93 8.23
C GLY A 167 -0.08 1.61 9.29
N PHE A 168 1.18 1.42 8.92
CA PHE A 168 2.29 1.18 9.86
C PHE A 168 3.43 2.20 9.67
N THR A 169 4.21 2.41 10.73
CA THR A 169 5.45 3.20 10.71
C THR A 169 6.58 2.45 11.39
N LEU A 170 7.82 2.78 11.06
CA LEU A 170 8.98 2.22 11.76
C LEU A 170 9.02 2.79 13.18
N ARG A 171 9.11 1.92 14.19
CA ARG A 171 9.31 2.33 15.60
C ARG A 171 10.54 3.21 15.76
N ASN A 172 11.60 2.93 14.99
CA ASN A 172 12.78 3.77 14.88
C ASN A 172 13.22 3.81 13.42
N SER A 173 13.18 4.99 12.80
CA SER A 173 13.55 5.20 11.39
C SER A 173 15.01 4.82 11.08
N SER A 174 15.89 4.87 12.08
CA SER A 174 17.30 4.46 11.95
C SER A 174 17.48 2.94 11.78
N ASN A 175 16.47 2.14 12.14
CA ASN A 175 16.54 0.67 12.10
C ASN A 175 15.90 0.09 10.84
N SER A 176 15.94 0.82 9.72
CA SER A 176 15.28 0.43 8.47
C SER A 176 16.07 -0.57 7.63
N GLN A 177 17.31 -0.90 7.99
CA GLN A 177 18.24 -1.62 7.13
C GLN A 177 18.79 -2.89 7.78
N LEU A 178 18.85 -3.97 7.00
CA LEU A 178 19.66 -5.14 7.29
C LEU A 178 20.84 -5.21 6.31
N PHE A 179 21.93 -5.82 6.75
CA PHE A 179 23.14 -6.00 5.97
C PHE A 179 23.46 -7.49 5.89
N CYS A 180 23.90 -7.95 4.72
CA CYS A 180 24.34 -9.34 4.57
C CYS A 180 25.86 -9.48 4.74
N LYS A 181 26.26 -10.53 5.46
CA LYS A 181 27.62 -11.05 5.47
C LYS A 181 27.60 -12.57 5.65
N ASN A 182 28.43 -13.30 4.90
CA ASN A 182 28.57 -14.76 4.96
C ASN A 182 27.20 -15.46 4.93
N MET A 183 26.34 -15.08 3.97
CA MET A 183 24.99 -15.60 3.79
C MET A 183 23.99 -15.28 4.93
N ILE A 184 24.34 -14.40 5.87
CA ILE A 184 23.51 -14.06 7.03
C ILE A 184 23.13 -12.58 6.98
N TRP A 185 21.83 -12.31 7.08
CA TRP A 185 21.28 -10.96 7.25
C TRP A 185 21.25 -10.56 8.72
N SER A 186 21.75 -9.37 9.06
CA SER A 186 21.74 -8.87 10.43
C SER A 186 21.67 -7.34 10.50
N ALA A 187 21.29 -6.83 11.67
CA ALA A 187 21.29 -5.41 12.02
C ALA A 187 21.64 -5.22 13.51
N PRO A 188 22.10 -4.03 13.94
CA PRO A 188 22.30 -3.74 15.37
C PRO A 188 20.95 -3.70 16.10
N ALA A 189 19.89 -3.33 15.38
CA ALA A 189 18.51 -3.45 15.79
C ALA A 189 17.64 -3.72 14.56
N TRP A 190 16.69 -4.64 14.71
CA TRP A 190 15.82 -5.06 13.61
C TRP A 190 14.74 -4.00 13.31
N PRO A 191 14.32 -3.87 12.03
CA PRO A 191 13.15 -3.08 11.67
C PRO A 191 11.91 -3.59 12.41
N GLU A 192 11.16 -2.69 13.01
CA GLU A 192 9.88 -3.00 13.65
C GLU A 192 8.83 -2.00 13.20
N CYS A 193 7.80 -2.50 12.53
CA CYS A 193 6.67 -1.72 12.08
C CYS A 193 5.57 -1.76 13.13
N ILE A 194 5.27 -0.60 13.70
CA ILE A 194 4.16 -0.40 14.65
C ILE A 194 2.99 0.23 13.91
N GLN A 195 1.78 -0.06 14.35
CA GLN A 195 0.57 0.55 13.78
C GLN A 195 0.68 2.08 13.91
N LYS A 196 0.34 2.83 12.86
CA LYS A 196 0.22 4.28 12.97
C LYS A 196 -0.97 4.53 13.90
N ASP A 197 -0.69 4.98 15.13
CA ASP A 197 -1.74 5.43 16.02
C ASP A 197 -2.53 6.52 15.30
N ASN A 198 -3.85 6.34 15.22
CA ASN A 198 -4.73 7.38 14.72
C ASN A 198 -4.91 8.39 15.86
N PRO A 199 -4.33 9.61 15.75
CA PRO A 199 -4.42 10.62 16.80
C PRO A 199 -5.86 11.05 17.10
N CYS A 200 -6.81 10.82 16.19
CA CYS A 200 -8.23 11.15 16.39
C CYS A 200 -8.99 10.13 17.25
N GLU A 201 -8.44 8.93 17.50
CA GLU A 201 -9.11 7.92 18.34
C GLU A 201 -8.99 8.23 19.84
N THR A 202 -8.02 9.07 20.22
CA THR A 202 -7.82 9.49 21.61
C THR A 202 -8.20 10.95 21.74
N ASP A 203 -9.20 11.25 22.56
CA ASP A 203 -9.69 12.61 22.85
C ASP A 203 -9.97 13.45 21.57
N ASN A 204 -10.37 12.81 20.47
CA ASN A 204 -10.57 13.45 19.17
C ASN A 204 -9.35 14.27 18.69
N GLY A 205 -8.12 13.85 19.04
CA GLY A 205 -6.90 14.63 18.78
C GLY A 205 -6.80 15.95 19.54
N GLY A 206 -7.73 16.22 20.47
CA GLY A 206 -7.92 17.52 21.11
C GLY A 206 -8.65 18.53 20.23
N CYS A 207 -9.33 18.11 19.16
CA CYS A 207 -10.17 18.95 18.31
C CYS A 207 -11.55 19.16 18.93
N HIS A 208 -12.09 20.38 18.85
CA HIS A 208 -13.43 20.68 19.36
C HIS A 208 -14.53 19.97 18.55
N HIS A 209 -14.48 20.05 17.22
CA HIS A 209 -15.48 19.43 16.34
C HIS A 209 -14.89 18.24 15.56
N TYR A 210 -14.22 18.48 14.44
CA TYR A 210 -13.69 17.42 13.59
C TYR A 210 -12.19 17.25 13.74
N CYS A 211 -11.73 16.00 13.73
CA CYS A 211 -10.32 15.62 13.64
C CYS A 211 -10.11 14.79 12.37
N THR A 212 -9.15 15.20 11.53
CA THR A 212 -8.77 14.47 10.32
C THR A 212 -7.29 14.11 10.36
N PRO A 213 -6.92 12.82 10.30
CA PRO A 213 -5.52 12.42 10.23
C PRO A 213 -4.87 12.95 8.95
N THR A 214 -3.70 13.58 9.06
CA THR A 214 -2.98 14.20 7.93
C THR A 214 -1.72 13.45 7.50
N GLY A 215 -1.48 12.26 8.06
CA GLY A 215 -0.32 11.40 7.78
C GLY A 215 0.78 11.51 8.84
N ASP A 216 1.70 10.54 8.89
CA ASP A 216 2.86 10.47 9.81
C ASP A 216 2.62 10.98 11.24
N GLN A 217 1.57 10.45 11.88
CA GLN A 217 1.14 10.81 13.24
C GLN A 217 0.61 12.25 13.43
N ALA A 218 0.48 13.05 12.36
CA ALA A 218 -0.16 14.36 12.38
C ALA A 218 -1.68 14.27 12.16
N HIS A 219 -2.40 15.28 12.66
CA HIS A 219 -3.83 15.51 12.40
C HIS A 219 -4.10 17.02 12.26
N SER A 220 -5.26 17.35 11.71
CA SER A 220 -5.80 18.70 11.65
C SER A 220 -7.22 18.75 12.20
N CYS A 221 -7.56 19.86 12.85
CA CYS A 221 -8.91 20.12 13.32
C CYS A 221 -9.69 20.96 12.31
N SER A 222 -10.99 20.71 12.19
CA SER A 222 -11.92 21.56 11.45
C SER A 222 -13.25 21.70 12.19
N CYS A 223 -14.06 22.68 11.78
CA CYS A 223 -15.27 23.08 12.48
C CYS A 223 -16.53 22.72 11.68
N TYR A 224 -17.66 22.58 12.38
CA TYR A 224 -18.99 22.59 11.77
C TYR A 224 -19.23 23.90 10.99
N ASP A 225 -20.18 23.86 10.06
CA ASP A 225 -20.66 25.07 9.38
C ASP A 225 -21.17 26.09 10.40
N GLY A 226 -20.92 27.38 10.16
CA GLY A 226 -21.22 28.46 11.12
C GLY A 226 -20.16 28.67 12.21
N TYR A 227 -19.04 27.94 12.18
CA TYR A 227 -17.94 28.10 13.12
C TYR A 227 -16.61 28.32 12.40
N SER A 228 -15.71 29.05 13.05
CA SER A 228 -14.35 29.28 12.60
C SER A 228 -13.33 28.66 13.56
N LEU A 229 -12.21 28.15 13.00
CA LEU A 229 -11.14 27.59 13.81
C LEU A 229 -10.34 28.71 14.46
N ALA A 230 -10.22 28.67 15.78
CA ALA A 230 -9.48 29.64 16.57
C ALA A 230 -7.96 29.52 16.35
N GLY A 231 -7.21 30.50 16.86
CA GLY A 231 -5.75 30.57 16.68
C GLY A 231 -4.96 29.43 17.34
N ASP A 232 -5.58 28.64 18.22
CA ASP A 232 -5.01 27.42 18.79
C ASP A 232 -5.09 26.21 17.86
N ALA A 233 -5.71 26.38 16.69
CA ALA A 233 -5.96 25.35 15.68
C ALA A 233 -6.77 24.15 16.19
N ARG A 234 -7.54 24.31 17.27
CA ARG A 234 -8.29 23.23 17.93
C ARG A 234 -9.70 23.62 18.30
N THR A 235 -9.87 24.83 18.82
CA THR A 235 -11.15 25.33 19.31
C THR A 235 -11.95 25.90 18.15
N CYS A 236 -13.22 25.53 18.06
CA CYS A 236 -14.16 26.13 17.12
C CYS A 236 -14.95 27.21 17.84
N VAL A 237 -14.90 28.43 17.30
CA VAL A 237 -15.65 29.59 17.81
C VAL A 237 -16.74 29.94 16.82
N ASP A 238 -17.88 30.34 17.35
CA ASP A 238 -19.02 30.81 16.57
C ASP A 238 -18.58 31.90 15.59
N ALA A 239 -18.97 31.77 14.32
CA ALA A 239 -18.67 32.75 13.31
C ALA A 239 -19.76 33.83 13.36
N ASP A 240 -19.40 35.04 13.78
CA ASP A 240 -20.36 36.15 13.79
C ASP A 240 -20.60 36.65 12.36
N GLU A 241 -21.59 36.09 11.68
CA GLU A 241 -21.93 36.51 10.32
C GLU A 241 -22.48 37.94 10.28
N CYS A 242 -23.06 38.43 11.38
CA CYS A 242 -23.56 39.80 11.49
C CYS A 242 -22.43 40.84 11.50
N ALA A 243 -21.22 40.46 11.93
CA ALA A 243 -20.05 41.34 11.94
C ALA A 243 -19.61 41.77 10.53
N ILE A 244 -20.00 41.03 9.49
CA ILE A 244 -19.66 41.32 8.09
C ILE A 244 -20.95 41.67 7.34
N ASN A 245 -21.02 42.88 6.80
CA ASN A 245 -22.15 43.37 6.00
C ASN A 245 -23.54 43.10 6.63
N ASN A 246 -23.64 43.13 7.96
CA ASN A 246 -24.88 42.84 8.68
C ASN A 246 -25.49 41.47 8.34
N GLY A 247 -24.67 40.45 8.06
CA GLY A 247 -25.14 39.13 7.63
C GLY A 247 -25.99 39.16 6.35
N ASP A 248 -25.79 40.17 5.50
CA ASP A 248 -26.65 40.49 4.34
C ASP A 248 -28.14 40.73 4.69
N CYS A 249 -28.47 40.97 5.97
CA CYS A 249 -29.81 41.32 6.41
C CYS A 249 -30.18 42.76 6.01
N GLN A 250 -31.40 42.96 5.51
CA GLN A 250 -31.90 44.28 5.12
C GLN A 250 -32.00 45.26 6.29
N GLN A 251 -32.34 44.77 7.48
CA GLN A 251 -32.57 45.61 8.66
C GLN A 251 -31.65 45.18 9.80
N GLU A 252 -32.10 44.31 10.70
CA GLU A 252 -31.32 43.91 11.88
C GLU A 252 -30.79 42.48 11.72
N CYS A 253 -29.55 42.24 12.13
CA CYS A 253 -28.95 40.91 12.18
C CYS A 253 -28.69 40.53 13.63
N LEU A 254 -29.16 39.35 14.02
CA LEU A 254 -28.92 38.76 15.33
C LEU A 254 -28.03 37.53 15.16
N ASN A 255 -26.81 37.62 15.66
CA ASN A 255 -25.89 36.48 15.68
C ASN A 255 -26.40 35.42 16.66
N THR A 256 -26.35 34.16 16.26
CA THR A 256 -26.80 33.01 17.05
C THR A 256 -25.74 31.92 17.02
N GLU A 257 -25.77 30.98 17.95
CA GLU A 257 -24.77 29.91 17.94
C GLU A 257 -24.91 29.02 16.68
N GLY A 258 -23.87 29.03 15.85
CA GLY A 258 -23.75 28.30 14.58
C GLY A 258 -24.51 28.93 13.41
N SER A 259 -25.10 30.12 13.56
CA SER A 259 -25.88 30.77 12.50
C SER A 259 -26.24 32.23 12.84
N TYR A 260 -27.14 32.83 12.07
CA TYR A 260 -27.68 34.15 12.35
C TYR A 260 -29.14 34.27 11.90
N LEU A 261 -29.84 35.26 12.46
CA LEU A 261 -31.22 35.56 12.13
C LEU A 261 -31.35 37.01 11.67
N CYS A 262 -32.01 37.22 10.53
CA CYS A 262 -32.42 38.55 10.10
C CYS A 262 -33.75 38.92 10.76
N MET A 263 -33.78 40.05 11.45
CA MET A 263 -34.93 40.62 12.12
C MET A 263 -35.43 41.86 11.38
N CYS A 264 -36.74 42.08 11.46
CA CYS A 264 -37.41 43.23 10.87
C CYS A 264 -37.98 44.12 11.97
N ASN A 265 -37.88 45.43 11.76
CA ASN A 265 -38.50 46.45 12.58
C ASN A 265 -40.03 46.29 12.58
N ASP A 266 -40.66 46.85 13.61
CA ASP A 266 -42.11 46.82 13.78
C ASP A 266 -42.85 47.26 12.53
N GLY A 267 -43.83 46.45 12.13
CA GLY A 267 -44.67 46.68 10.93
C GLY A 267 -44.15 46.02 9.65
N PHE A 268 -43.00 45.36 9.67
CA PHE A 268 -42.46 44.58 8.55
C PHE A 268 -42.45 43.07 8.83
N ILE A 269 -42.58 42.25 7.80
CA ILE A 269 -42.57 40.77 7.91
C ILE A 269 -41.26 40.20 7.34
N PRO A 270 -40.53 39.33 8.07
CA PRO A 270 -39.31 38.73 7.57
C PRO A 270 -39.57 37.71 6.45
N LYS A 271 -38.80 37.81 5.36
CA LYS A 271 -38.75 36.86 4.25
C LYS A 271 -37.29 36.61 3.84
N GLY A 272 -36.64 35.68 4.53
CA GLY A 272 -35.19 35.46 4.39
C GLY A 272 -34.44 36.67 4.94
N SER A 273 -33.57 37.28 4.14
CA SER A 273 -32.84 38.49 4.51
C SER A 273 -33.59 39.80 4.26
N ILE A 274 -34.82 39.75 3.73
CA ILE A 274 -35.61 40.92 3.29
C ILE A 274 -36.80 41.13 4.25
N CYS A 275 -37.14 42.39 4.50
CA CYS A 275 -38.27 42.85 5.29
C CYS A 275 -39.31 43.53 4.38
N LEU A 276 -40.54 43.00 4.39
CA LEU A 276 -41.66 43.44 3.53
C LEU A 276 -42.72 44.22 4.30
#